data_AF-A0A374C3P7-F1
#
_entry.id   AF-A0A374C3P7-F1
#
_cell.length_a   1.000
_cell.length_b   1.000
_cell.length_c   1.000
_cell.angle_alpha   90.00
_cell.angle_beta   90.00
_cell.angle_gamma   90.00
#
_symmetry.space_group_name_H-M   'P 1'
#
loop_
_entity.id
_entity.type
_entity.pdbx_description
1 polymer ?
#
loop_
_entity_poly.entity_id
_entity_poly.type
_entity_poly.pdbx_seq_one_letter_code
_entity_poly.pdbx_strand_id
1 'polypeptide(L)' 'MQQNGVKNETINISDYYRSLDKSERAKFSNYLQKVYEFRYSTLNTKLNGHREFNVRDAEVINQVIRKGLWKQER' A
#
# COMPACT_ATOMS: atom_id res chain seq x y z
N MET A 1 19.04 20.20 18.43
CA MET A 1 18.06 20.14 17.32
C MET A 1 18.70 19.35 16.21
N GLN A 2 18.19 18.17 15.86
CA GLN A 2 18.68 17.40 14.71
C GLN A 2 17.49 17.17 13.77
N GLN A 3 17.51 17.90 12.66
CA GLN A 3 16.56 17.83 11.56
C GLN A 3 16.88 16.57 10.75
N ASN A 4 16.23 15.45 11.03
CA ASN A 4 16.24 14.33 10.09
C ASN A 4 15.08 14.52 9.14
N GLY A 5 15.38 15.11 7.98
CA GLY A 5 14.46 15.18 6.86
C GLY A 5 13.96 13.78 6.54
N VAL A 6 12.72 13.50 6.94
CA VAL A 6 11.92 12.40 6.39
C VAL A 6 11.72 12.79 4.93
N LYS A 7 12.66 12.37 4.08
CA LYS A 7 12.51 12.48 2.64
C LYS A 7 11.13 11.94 2.33
N ASN A 8 10.31 12.73 1.65
CA ASN A 8 9.06 12.28 1.07
C ASN A 8 9.37 11.30 -0.08
N GLU A 9 10.13 10.25 0.20
CA GLU A 9 10.37 9.17 -0.72
C GLU A 9 9.04 8.45 -0.89
N THR A 10 8.50 8.56 -2.09
CA THR A 10 7.36 7.77 -2.55
C THR A 10 7.73 6.31 -2.37
N ILE A 11 7.00 5.59 -1.52
CA ILE A 11 7.22 4.17 -1.32
C ILE A 11 6.79 3.47 -2.60
N ASN A 12 7.65 2.60 -3.12
CA ASN A 12 7.26 1.70 -4.19
C ASN A 12 6.27 0.68 -3.61
N ILE A 13 4.99 0.82 -3.96
CA ILE A 13 3.89 0.00 -3.43
C ILE A 13 4.14 -1.50 -3.67
N SER A 14 4.69 -1.85 -4.83
CA SER A 14 4.93 -3.25 -5.19
C SER A 14 6.08 -3.83 -4.39
N ASP A 15 7.14 -3.06 -4.17
CA ASP A 15 8.28 -3.48 -3.34
C ASP A 15 7.84 -3.69 -1.89
N TYR A 16 7.11 -2.73 -1.32
CA TYR A 16 6.50 -2.84 0.00
C TYR A 16 5.58 -4.06 0.10
N TYR A 17 4.70 -4.28 -0.87
CA TYR A 17 3.80 -5.44 -0.85
C TYR A 17 4.57 -6.76 -0.89
N ARG A 18 5.69 -6.82 -1.62
CA ARG A 18 6.58 -7.98 -1.67
C ARG A 18 7.36 -8.18 -0.37
N SER A 19 7.65 -7.12 0.39
CA SER A 19 8.29 -7.26 1.70
C SER A 19 7.37 -7.80 2.80
N LEU A 20 6.05 -7.76 2.61
CA LEU A 20 5.06 -8.29 3.56
C LEU A 20 5.01 -9.82 3.54
N ASP A 21 4.73 -10.41 4.70
CA ASP A 21 4.43 -11.83 4.84
C ASP A 21 3.08 -12.22 4.20
N LYS A 22 2.86 -13.51 3.94
CA LYS A 22 1.61 -14.00 3.33
C LYS A 22 0.34 -13.53 4.05
N SER A 23 0.35 -13.54 5.39
CA SER A 23 -0.78 -13.06 6.20
C SER A 23 -0.97 -11.54 6.08
N GLU A 24 0.12 -10.78 6.14
CA GLU A 24 0.10 -9.33 6.00
C GLU A 24 -0.36 -8.89 4.61
N ARG A 25 0.08 -9.57 3.55
CA ARG A 25 -0.40 -9.33 2.18
C ARG A 25 -1.91 -9.51 2.05
N ALA A 26 -2.45 -10.56 2.67
CA ALA A 26 -3.89 -10.81 2.68
C ALA A 26 -4.65 -9.70 3.45
N LYS A 27 -4.14 -9.28 4.61
CA LYS A 27 -4.72 -8.17 5.39
C LYS A 27 -4.68 -6.86 4.61
N PHE A 28 -3.53 -6.51 4.05
CA PHE A 28 -3.34 -5.29 3.28
C PHE A 28 -4.26 -5.23 2.06
N SER A 29 -4.31 -6.30 1.27
CA SER A 29 -5.18 -6.37 0.09
C SER A 29 -6.66 -6.35 0.48
N ASN A 30 -7.07 -7.02 1.56
CA ASN A 30 -8.45 -6.94 2.06
C ASN A 30 -8.83 -5.53 2.55
N TYR A 31 -7.92 -4.85 3.27
CA TYR A 31 -8.15 -3.48 3.73
C TYR A 31 -8.38 -2.53 2.55
N LEU A 32 -7.53 -2.62 1.52
CA LEU A 32 -7.68 -1.80 0.30
C LEU A 32 -9.00 -2.09 -0.43
N GLN A 33 -9.45 -3.35 -0.47
CA GLN A 33 -10.75 -3.71 -1.05
C GLN A 33 -11.92 -3.16 -0.24
N LYS A 34 -11.89 -3.30 1.10
CA LYS A 34 -13.01 -2.91 1.97
C LYS A 34 -13.15 -1.39 2.11
N VAL A 35 -12.03 -0.70 2.31
CA VAL A 35 -12.03 0.73 2.67
C VAL A 35 -12.01 1.63 1.44
N TYR A 36 -11.36 1.18 0.36
CA TYR A 36 -11.17 1.98 -0.86
C TYR A 36 -11.83 1.34 -2.09
N GLU A 37 -12.65 0.29 -1.90
CA GLU A 37 -13.47 -0.35 -2.94
C GLU A 37 -12.67 -0.81 -4.19
N PHE A 38 -11.38 -1.11 -4.02
CA PHE A 38 -10.56 -1.63 -5.11
C PHE A 38 -11.04 -3.02 -5.55
N ARG A 39 -11.13 -3.25 -6.87
CA ARG A 39 -11.45 -4.60 -7.41
C ARG A 39 -10.26 -5.55 -7.25
N TYR A 40 -10.51 -6.72 -6.64
CA TYR A 40 -9.48 -7.72 -6.30
C TYR A 40 -8.55 -8.11 -7.45
N SER A 41 -9.10 -8.50 -8.61
CA SER A 41 -8.32 -9.00 -9.75
C SER A 41 -7.33 -7.96 -10.28
N THR A 42 -7.73 -6.69 -10.27
CA THR A 42 -6.89 -5.57 -10.68
C THR A 42 -5.90 -5.20 -9.60
N LEU A 43 -6.33 -5.22 -8.33
CA LEU A 43 -5.51 -4.90 -7.18
C LEU A 43 -4.33 -5.86 -7.05
N ASN A 44 -4.56 -7.18 -7.10
CA ASN A 44 -3.48 -8.17 -6.96
C ASN A 44 -2.44 -8.03 -8.09
N THR A 45 -2.89 -7.78 -9.32
CA THR A 45 -2.01 -7.56 -10.47
C THR A 45 -1.13 -6.31 -10.28
N LYS A 46 -1.73 -5.22 -9.80
CA LYS A 46 -1.01 -3.96 -9.53
C LYS A 46 -0.07 -4.04 -8.34
N LEU A 47 -0.51 -4.64 -7.24
CA LEU A 47 0.30 -4.86 -6.04
C LEU A 47 1.54 -5.72 -6.33
N ASN A 48 1.43 -6.70 -7.22
CA ASN A 48 2.59 -7.51 -7.63
C ASN A 48 3.49 -6.81 -8.66
N GLY A 49 3.15 -5.60 -9.11
CA GLY A 49 3.96 -4.81 -10.05
C GLY A 49 3.77 -5.17 -11.52
N HIS A 50 2.73 -5.95 -11.87
CA HIS A 50 2.43 -6.25 -13.28
C HIS A 50 1.68 -5.12 -13.98
N ARG A 51 1.10 -4.19 -13.21
CA ARG A 51 0.43 -2.98 -13.70
C ARG A 51 0.67 -1.83 -12.73
N GLU A 52 0.69 -0.62 -13.25
CA GLU A 52 0.84 0.58 -12.43
C GLU A 52 -0.50 1.03 -11.82
N PHE A 53 -0.41 1.66 -10.65
CA PHE A 53 -1.53 2.41 -10.07
C PHE A 53 -1.66 3.76 -10.76
N ASN A 54 -2.89 4.28 -10.84
CA ASN A 54 -3.07 5.67 -11.24
C ASN A 54 -2.47 6.56 -10.15
N VAL A 55 -2.04 7.78 -10.49
CA VAL A 55 -1.38 8.71 -9.55
C VAL A 55 -2.19 8.88 -8.26
N ARG A 56 -3.51 9.08 -8.36
CA ARG A 56 -4.41 9.23 -7.21
C ARG A 56 -4.47 7.98 -6.33
N ASP A 57 -4.58 6.80 -6.94
CA ASP A 57 -4.60 5.52 -6.20
C ASP A 57 -3.25 5.29 -5.51
N ALA A 58 -2.15 5.59 -6.21
CA ALA A 58 -0.80 5.42 -5.69
C ALA A 58 -0.54 6.34 -4.49
N GLU A 59 -1.01 7.59 -4.52
CA GLU A 59 -0.92 8.51 -3.38
C GLU A 59 -1.72 8.01 -2.17
N VAL A 60 -2.96 7.56 -2.39
CA VAL A 60 -3.80 7.03 -1.32
C VAL A 60 -3.15 5.80 -0.67
N ILE A 61 -2.68 4.85 -1.48
CA ILE A 61 -2.02 3.63 -0.97
C ILE A 61 -0.72 3.99 -0.25
N ASN A 62 0.06 4.95 -0.77
CA ASN A 62 1.23 5.47 -0.06
C ASN A 62 0.88 6.03 1.31
N GLN A 63 -0.21 6.79 1.44
CA GLN A 63 -0.67 7.26 2.75
C GLN A 63 -1.09 6.12 3.67
N VAL A 64 -1.80 5.11 3.15
CA VAL A 64 -2.19 3.91 3.92
C VAL A 64 -0.96 3.17 4.46
N ILE A 65 0.08 3.03 3.63
CA ILE A 65 1.35 2.39 4.02
C ILE A 65 2.06 3.24 5.09
N ARG A 66 2.26 4.54 4.83
CA ARG A 66 2.99 5.45 5.73
C ARG A 66 2.33 5.58 7.11
N LYS A 67 1.00 5.64 7.15
CA LYS A 67 0.22 5.74 8.38
C LYS A 67 -0.07 4.37 9.01
N GLY A 68 0.24 3.28 8.31
CA GLY A 68 -0.03 1.91 8.78
C GLY A 68 -1.51 1.63 9.02
N LEU A 69 -2.43 2.29 8.30
CA LEU A 69 -3.88 2.24 8.59
C LEU A 69 -4.43 0.82 8.49
N TRP A 70 -3.89 0.03 7.56
CA TRP A 70 -4.27 -1.37 7.36
C TRP A 70 -3.85 -2.29 8.51
N LYS A 71 -2.88 -1.88 9.34
CA LYS A 71 -2.46 -2.62 10.55
C LYS A 71 -3.39 -2.36 11.73
N GLN A 72 -4.28 -1.37 11.63
CA GLN A 72 -5.17 -0.94 12.71
C GLN A 72 -6.55 -1.64 12.68
N GLU A 73 -6.83 -2.50 11.69
CA GLU A 73 -8.01 -3.38 11.72
C GLU A 73 -7.83 -4.40 12.87
N ARG A 74 -8.44 -4.07 14.03
CA ARG A 74 -8.58 -4.95 15.21
C ARG A 74 -9.77 -5.88 15.03
#